data_AF-A0A4Y9S7L9-F1
#
_entry.id   AF-A0A4Y9S7L9-F1
#
_cell.length_a   1.000
_cell.length_b   1.000
_cell.length_c   1.000
_cell.angle_alpha   90.00
_cell.angle_beta   90.00
_cell.angle_gamma   90.00
#
_symmetry.space_group_name_H-M   'P 1'
#
loop_
_entity.id
_entity.type
_entity.pdbx_description
1 polymer ?
#
loop_
_entity_poly.entity_id
_entity_poly.type
_entity_poly.pdbx_seq_one_letter_code
_entity_poly.pdbx_strand_id
1 'polypeptide(L)'
;MFVTDLPPKKDPELRARRSRPQQTMAMVVDLGIELINAEGRYVAAKFMEDAGVPLRVIARVIAEPELRRGAGSPWKKTLDTTRR
;
A
#
# COMPACT_ATOMS: atom_id res chain seq x y z
N MET A 1 -29.48 27.32 -25.12
CA MET A 1 -28.52 27.48 -24.01
C MET A 1 -28.20 26.09 -23.48
N PHE A 2 -27.00 25.57 -23.72
CA PHE A 2 -26.56 24.29 -23.15
C PHE A 2 -25.91 24.56 -21.79
N VAL A 3 -26.54 24.08 -20.73
CA VAL A 3 -25.94 23.96 -19.40
C VAL A 3 -24.84 22.90 -19.46
N THR A 4 -23.58 23.31 -19.46
CA THR A 4 -22.47 22.41 -19.18
C THR A 4 -22.36 22.27 -17.66
N ASP A 5 -23.04 21.26 -17.10
CA ASP A 5 -22.74 20.79 -15.76
C ASP A 5 -21.41 20.02 -15.84
N LEU A 6 -20.31 20.73 -15.63
CA LEU A 6 -18.99 20.12 -15.52
C LEU A 6 -18.95 19.43 -14.15
N PRO A 7 -18.70 18.11 -14.06
CA PRO A 7 -18.66 17.44 -12.77
C PRO A 7 -17.63 18.12 -11.87
N PRO A 8 -17.93 18.38 -10.58
CA PRO A 8 -17.02 19.10 -9.71
C PRO A 8 -15.68 18.35 -9.66
N LYS A 9 -14.60 19.05 -10.04
CA LYS A 9 -13.24 18.55 -9.88
C LYS A 9 -13.04 18.30 -8.39
N LYS A 10 -13.01 17.01 -7.99
CA LYS A 10 -12.71 16.57 -6.62
C LYS A 10 -11.55 17.40 -6.05
N ASP A 11 -11.83 18.16 -4.99
CA ASP A 11 -10.87 19.06 -4.36
C ASP A 11 -9.52 18.38 -4.09
N PRO A 12 -8.40 18.93 -4.59
CA PRO A 12 -7.07 18.35 -4.39
C PRO A 12 -6.66 18.32 -2.91
N GLU A 13 -7.19 19.22 -2.08
CA GLU A 13 -6.92 19.26 -0.63
C GLU A 13 -7.47 18.05 0.13
N LEU A 14 -8.59 17.48 -0.35
CA LEU A 14 -9.20 16.27 0.22
C LEU A 14 -8.35 15.02 -0.04
N ARG A 15 -7.62 15.00 -1.17
CA ARG A 15 -6.60 13.97 -1.44
C ARG A 15 -5.40 14.11 -0.51
N ALA A 16 -4.87 15.33 -0.35
CA ALA A 16 -3.68 15.57 0.48
C ALA A 16 -3.88 15.18 1.95
N ARG A 17 -5.05 15.46 2.54
CA ARG A 17 -5.38 15.07 3.92
C ARG A 17 -5.61 13.56 4.10
N ARG A 18 -6.14 12.86 3.09
CA ARG A 18 -6.27 11.38 3.08
C ARG A 18 -4.95 10.64 2.85
N SER A 19 -3.90 11.31 2.38
CA SER A 19 -2.67 10.67 1.91
C SER A 19 -1.78 10.12 3.02
N ARG A 20 -1.72 10.78 4.20
CA ARG A 20 -0.79 10.41 5.27
C ARG A 20 -1.16 9.13 6.03
N PRO A 21 -2.42 8.93 6.48
CA PRO A 21 -2.81 7.68 7.16
C PRO A 21 -2.66 6.46 6.23
N GLN A 22 -2.85 6.67 4.93
CA GLN A 22 -2.71 5.61 3.94
C GLN A 22 -1.25 5.22 3.69
N GLN A 23 -0.30 6.15 3.82
CA GLN A 23 1.14 5.89 3.67
C GLN A 23 1.69 5.02 4.81
N THR A 24 1.36 5.32 6.07
CA THR A 24 1.81 4.50 7.21
C THR A 24 1.30 3.07 7.08
N MET A 25 0.02 2.89 6.73
CA MET A 25 -0.57 1.58 6.48
C MET A 25 0.09 0.86 5.28
N ALA A 26 0.49 1.61 4.24
CA ALA A 26 1.20 1.03 3.11
C ALA A 26 2.56 0.47 3.54
N MET A 27 3.34 1.25 4.30
CA MET A 27 4.66 0.85 4.83
C MET A 27 4.59 -0.38 5.72
N VAL A 28 3.64 -0.42 6.66
CA VAL A 28 3.46 -1.57 7.57
C VAL A 28 3.20 -2.84 6.78
N VAL A 29 2.36 -2.80 5.76
CA VAL A 29 2.06 -3.98 4.97
C VAL A 29 3.23 -4.36 4.06
N ASP A 30 3.98 -3.39 3.53
CA ASP A 30 5.18 -3.69 2.73
C ASP A 30 6.23 -4.42 3.58
N LEU A 31 6.44 -3.98 4.82
CA LEU A 31 7.30 -4.67 5.79
C LEU A 31 6.73 -6.06 6.16
N GLY A 32 5.41 -6.16 6.34
CA GLY A 32 4.73 -7.43 6.56
C GLY A 32 5.02 -8.45 5.44
N ILE A 33 5.07 -8.02 4.18
CA ILE A 33 5.42 -8.89 3.04
C ILE A 33 6.88 -9.34 3.08
N GLU A 34 7.80 -8.47 3.50
CA GLU A 34 9.20 -8.85 3.69
C GLU A 34 9.34 -9.88 4.83
N LEU A 35 8.61 -9.68 5.92
CA LEU A 35 8.54 -10.60 7.06
C LEU A 35 7.98 -11.99 6.69
N ILE A 36 7.05 -12.08 5.72
CA ILE A 36 6.54 -13.39 5.25
C ILE A 36 7.70 -14.27 4.76
N ASN A 37 8.68 -13.68 4.06
CA ASN A 37 9.82 -14.42 3.51
C ASN A 37 10.94 -14.64 4.55
N ALA A 38 11.09 -13.73 5.52
CA ALA A 38 12.15 -13.79 6.52
C ALA A 38 11.80 -14.69 7.72
N GLU A 39 10.60 -14.52 8.27
CA GLU A 39 10.20 -15.12 9.56
C GLU A 39 8.91 -15.95 9.47
N GLY A 40 8.23 -15.90 8.31
CA GLY A 40 7.04 -16.68 8.02
C GLY A 40 5.73 -15.92 8.25
N ARG A 41 4.65 -16.55 7.77
CA ARG A 41 3.31 -15.92 7.67
C ARG A 41 2.74 -15.49 9.02
N TYR A 42 2.92 -16.30 10.07
CA TYR A 42 2.35 -16.01 11.39
C TYR A 42 2.97 -14.74 11.99
N VAL A 43 4.30 -14.61 11.92
CA VAL A 43 5.01 -13.44 12.45
C VAL A 43 4.62 -12.18 11.71
N ALA A 44 4.54 -12.24 10.38
CA ALA A 44 4.07 -11.13 9.55
C ALA A 44 2.63 -10.70 9.88
N ALA A 45 1.72 -11.66 10.08
CA ALA A 45 0.33 -11.40 10.44
C ALA A 45 0.23 -10.70 11.79
N LYS A 46 0.95 -11.21 12.80
CA LYS A 46 1.00 -10.61 14.13
C LYS A 46 1.57 -9.19 14.12
N PHE A 47 2.66 -8.97 13.40
CA PHE A 47 3.24 -7.64 13.22
C PHE A 47 2.23 -6.64 12.63
N MET A 48 1.48 -7.03 11.59
CA MET A 48 0.47 -6.17 10.98
C MET A 48 -0.73 -5.93 11.91
N GLU A 49 -1.13 -6.94 12.69
CA GLU A 49 -2.20 -6.83 13.69
C GLU A 49 -1.81 -5.86 14.81
N ASP A 50 -0.60 -5.98 15.37
CA ASP A 50 -0.06 -5.10 16.40
C ASP A 50 0.04 -3.64 15.91
N ALA A 51 0.27 -3.45 14.61
CA ALA A 51 0.27 -2.15 13.95
C ALA A 51 -1.13 -1.60 13.59
N GLY A 52 -2.20 -2.33 13.94
CA GLY A 52 -3.59 -1.91 13.73
C GLY A 52 -4.10 -2.08 12.30
N VAL A 53 -3.46 -2.93 11.49
CA VAL A 53 -3.93 -3.23 10.13
C VAL A 53 -5.21 -4.06 10.22
N PRO A 54 -6.29 -3.71 9.49
CA PRO A 54 -7.53 -4.47 9.54
C PRO A 54 -7.34 -5.93 9.10
N LEU A 55 -7.98 -6.87 9.82
CA LEU A 55 -7.86 -8.31 9.56
C LEU A 55 -8.13 -8.69 8.08
N ARG A 56 -9.10 -8.04 7.43
CA ARG A 56 -9.39 -8.25 5.99
C ARG A 56 -8.19 -7.95 5.09
N VAL A 57 -7.35 -6.98 5.46
CA VAL A 57 -6.15 -6.59 4.72
C VAL A 57 -5.04 -7.60 5.01
N ILE A 58 -4.86 -8.00 6.27
CA ILE A 58 -3.89 -9.02 6.67
C ILE A 58 -4.17 -10.35 5.95
N ALA A 59 -5.41 -10.83 5.99
CA ALA A 59 -5.81 -12.06 5.32
C ALA A 59 -5.48 -12.04 3.83
N ARG A 60 -5.76 -10.92 3.15
CA ARG A 60 -5.40 -10.73 1.73
C ARG A 60 -3.89 -10.77 1.51
N VAL A 61 -3.11 -10.09 2.34
CA VAL A 61 -1.64 -10.03 2.21
C VAL A 61 -1.00 -11.40 2.45
N ILE A 62 -1.52 -12.18 3.40
CA ILE A 62 -1.02 -13.51 3.71
C ILE A 62 -1.41 -14.54 2.64
N ALA A 63 -2.62 -14.44 2.11
CA ALA A 63 -3.12 -15.33 1.06
C ALA A 63 -2.52 -15.04 -0.31
N GLU A 64 -2.31 -13.75 -0.62
CA GLU A 64 -1.92 -13.25 -1.94
C GLU A 64 -0.77 -12.21 -1.84
N PRO A 65 0.40 -12.56 -1.27
CA PRO A 65 1.48 -11.60 -1.05
C PRO A 65 2.01 -10.99 -2.35
N GLU A 66 1.95 -11.74 -3.45
CA GLU A 66 2.32 -11.31 -4.80
C GLU A 66 1.32 -10.33 -5.43
N LEU A 67 0.04 -10.37 -5.08
CA LEU A 67 -0.98 -9.49 -5.66
C LEU A 67 -0.89 -8.03 -5.15
N ARG A 68 -0.07 -7.76 -4.12
CA ARG A 68 0.36 -6.39 -3.78
C ARG A 68 1.45 -5.87 -4.71
N ARG A 69 2.33 -6.76 -5.18
CA ARG A 69 3.29 -6.44 -6.24
C ARG A 69 2.55 -6.54 -7.58
N GLY A 70 1.59 -5.63 -7.80
CA GLY A 70 1.21 -5.30 -9.16
C GLY A 70 2.48 -5.07 -9.96
N ALA A 71 2.63 -5.78 -11.07
CA ALA A 71 3.69 -5.58 -12.03
C ALA A 71 3.92 -4.06 -12.22
N GLY A 72 5.06 -3.56 -11.72
CA GLY A 72 5.44 -2.15 -11.83
C GLY A 72 5.16 -1.26 -10.62
N SER A 73 5.66 -1.60 -9.42
CA SER A 73 5.92 -0.55 -8.42
C SER A 73 7.05 0.37 -8.94
N PRO A 74 6.82 1.69 -9.16
CA PRO A 74 7.83 2.61 -9.69
C PRO A 74 9.07 2.71 -8.80
N TRP A 75 8.91 2.42 -7.51
CA TRP A 75 9.96 2.56 -6.50
C TRP A 75 11.00 1.44 -6.53
N LYS A 76 10.74 0.31 -7.22
CA LYS A 76 11.75 -0.72 -7.45
C LYS A 76 12.74 -0.37 -8.57
N LYS A 77 12.42 0.60 -9.44
CA LYS A 77 13.33 0.99 -10.54
C LYS A 77 14.40 2.00 -10.11
N THR A 78 14.29 2.60 -8.93
CA THR A 78 15.24 3.64 -8.50
C THR A 78 16.48 3.07 -7.80
N LEU A 79 16.45 1.83 -7.31
CA LEU A 79 17.56 1.22 -6.56
C LEU A 79 18.59 0.49 -7.46
N ASP A 80 18.33 0.34 -8.76
CA ASP A 80 19.20 -0.39 -9.69
C ASP A 80 20.18 0.51 -10.47
N THR A 81 19.97 1.84 -10.47
CA THR A 81 20.76 2.79 -11.28
C THR A 81 22.10 3.22 -10.65
N THR A 82 22.42 2.80 -9.41
CA THR A 82 23.67 3.22 -8.71
C THR A 82 24.78 2.17 -8.74
N ARG A 83 24.72 1.16 -9.62
CA ARG A 83 25.87 0.27 -9.89
C ARG A 83 26.10 0.13 -11.39
N ARG A 84 26.79 1.11 -11.98
CA ARG A 84 27.48 0.94 -13.25
C ARG A 84 28.75 1.77 -13.29
#